data_AF-A0ABD2Y5Z2-F1
#
_entry.id   AF-A0ABD2Y5Z2-F1
#
_cell.length_a   1.000
_cell.length_b   1.000
_cell.length_c   1.000
_cell.angle_alpha   90.00
_cell.angle_beta   90.00
_cell.angle_gamma   90.00
#
_symmetry.space_group_name_H-M   'P 1'
#
loop_
_entity.id
_entity.type
_entity.pdbx_description
1 polymer ?
#
loop_
_entity_poly.entity_id
_entity_poly.type
_entity_poly.pdbx_seq_one_letter_code
_entity_poly.pdbx_strand_id
1 'polypeptide(L)'
;MTKACVLKFNSLHKATAPLPRRRNFRIIIFRSFSTCASAYVTTSIPLVHHPSFVLTAHLKPSDAPQRSDEWFALRKNKLTTSTFSTALGFWKGNRRYELWHEKVFSPDEQAVEASKRFAMNWGVLNEAAAIDRYKSITGRDVSSLGFATHSEERFDWIGASPDGLLGCFPGGGILEVKCPYNKGKPETGLPWSRMPFYYMPQVQGQMEVMNRDWVDLYCWTPNGSTVFRVFRDREYWELIHGILREFWWENVVPAKEALLLGREEEAVSHRPTPTHKQTGLVISRSMKLAGEVKLLCREIAGHIEFYR
;
A
#
# COMPACT_ATOMS: atom_id res chain seq x y z
N MET A 1 -41.55 -40.55 -16.10
CA MET A 1 -41.47 -40.77 -17.56
C MET A 1 -41.58 -39.41 -18.23
N THR A 2 -40.45 -38.81 -18.58
CA THR A 2 -40.39 -37.41 -18.99
C THR A 2 -39.42 -37.30 -20.17
N LYS A 3 -39.91 -36.64 -21.21
CA LYS A 3 -39.45 -36.66 -22.60
C LYS A 3 -38.02 -36.12 -22.76
N ALA A 4 -37.18 -36.86 -23.47
CA ALA A 4 -35.89 -36.43 -23.98
C ALA A 4 -36.09 -35.56 -25.23
N CYS A 5 -35.47 -34.37 -25.25
CA CYS A 5 -35.36 -33.52 -26.44
C CYS A 5 -33.88 -33.46 -26.83
N VAL A 6 -33.58 -34.02 -28.01
CA VAL A 6 -32.25 -34.06 -28.62
C VAL A 6 -32.09 -32.82 -29.50
N LEU A 7 -31.08 -31.99 -29.22
CA LEU A 7 -30.65 -30.92 -30.10
C LEU A 7 -29.27 -31.25 -30.68
N LYS A 8 -29.24 -31.37 -32.02
CA LYS A 8 -28.06 -31.59 -32.86
C LYS A 8 -27.19 -30.34 -32.90
N PHE A 9 -25.91 -30.47 -32.58
CA PHE A 9 -24.87 -29.48 -32.89
C PHE A 9 -24.28 -29.78 -34.27
N ASN A 10 -24.40 -28.83 -35.21
CA ASN A 10 -23.68 -28.84 -36.47
C ASN A 10 -22.31 -28.16 -36.29
N SER A 11 -21.26 -28.94 -36.52
CA SER A 11 -19.87 -28.50 -36.66
C SER A 11 -19.65 -27.81 -37.99
N LEU A 12 -19.03 -26.63 -38.00
CA LEU A 12 -18.42 -26.04 -39.19
C LEU A 12 -16.93 -25.81 -38.92
N HIS A 13 -16.12 -26.68 -39.52
CA HIS A 13 -14.70 -26.46 -39.76
C HIS A 13 -14.54 -25.40 -40.86
N LYS A 14 -13.68 -24.40 -40.65
CA LYS A 14 -12.98 -23.71 -41.75
C LYS A 14 -11.52 -23.48 -41.39
N ALA A 15 -10.71 -23.75 -42.40
CA ALA A 15 -9.28 -23.96 -42.35
C ALA A 15 -8.45 -22.67 -42.49
N THR A 16 -7.18 -22.86 -42.12
CA THR A 16 -6.01 -21.98 -42.08
C THR A 16 -5.60 -21.39 -43.44
N ALA A 17 -5.01 -20.19 -43.44
CA ALA A 17 -4.07 -19.74 -44.47
C ALA A 17 -2.95 -18.87 -43.84
N PRO A 18 -1.72 -18.84 -44.40
CA PRO A 18 -0.49 -18.49 -43.66
C PRO A 18 0.05 -17.07 -43.92
N LEU A 19 0.78 -16.54 -42.94
CA LEU A 19 1.53 -15.26 -43.01
C LEU A 19 2.94 -15.46 -43.62
N PRO A 20 3.46 -14.51 -44.43
CA PRO A 20 4.77 -14.64 -45.06
C PRO A 20 5.93 -14.16 -44.16
N ARG A 21 7.04 -14.91 -44.22
CA ARG A 21 8.39 -14.56 -43.72
C ARG A 21 9.18 -13.78 -44.78
N ARG A 22 9.98 -12.78 -44.36
CA ARG A 22 11.30 -12.32 -44.89
C ARG A 22 11.66 -11.00 -44.16
N ARG A 23 12.90 -10.61 -43.86
CA ARG A 23 14.26 -11.07 -44.22
C ARG A 23 15.26 -10.40 -43.26
N ASN A 24 16.29 -11.13 -42.83
CA ASN A 24 17.46 -10.59 -42.14
C ASN A 24 18.36 -9.86 -43.14
N PHE A 25 18.88 -8.68 -42.78
CA PHE A 25 20.05 -8.08 -43.43
C PHE A 25 21.18 -7.94 -42.42
N ARG A 26 22.22 -8.77 -42.59
CA ARG A 26 23.55 -8.55 -42.04
C ARG A 26 24.27 -7.61 -42.99
N ILE A 27 24.82 -6.51 -42.48
CA ILE A 27 25.86 -5.73 -43.17
C ILE A 27 27.11 -5.80 -42.30
N ILE A 28 28.10 -6.51 -42.83
CA ILE A 28 29.51 -6.46 -42.45
C ILE A 28 30.18 -5.71 -43.59
N ILE A 29 31.01 -4.69 -43.33
CA ILE A 29 32.16 -4.34 -44.18
C ILE A 29 33.17 -3.49 -43.38
N PHE A 30 34.37 -4.06 -43.29
CA PHE A 30 35.75 -3.57 -43.29
C PHE A 30 36.16 -2.20 -42.72
N ARG A 31 37.18 -2.32 -41.84
CA ARG A 31 38.18 -1.31 -41.46
C ARG A 31 39.03 -0.90 -42.66
N SER A 32 39.36 0.39 -42.72
CA SER A 32 40.60 0.89 -43.35
C SER A 32 41.20 1.97 -42.46
N PHE A 33 42.47 1.80 -42.12
CA PHE A 33 43.31 2.78 -41.44
C PHE A 33 43.74 3.88 -42.42
N SER A 34 43.81 5.12 -41.96
CA SER A 34 44.67 6.13 -42.59
C SER A 34 45.12 7.16 -41.54
N THR A 35 46.43 7.16 -41.31
CA THR A 35 47.21 8.13 -40.56
C THR A 35 47.35 9.44 -41.32
N CYS A 36 47.24 10.59 -40.63
CA CYS A 36 48.13 11.74 -40.82
C CYS A 36 47.90 12.76 -39.70
N ALA A 37 48.99 13.16 -39.07
CA ALA A 37 49.06 14.16 -38.01
C ALA A 37 49.33 15.56 -38.60
N SER A 38 48.76 16.61 -38.01
CA SER A 38 49.48 17.84 -37.64
C SER A 38 48.59 18.77 -36.81
N ALA A 39 49.25 19.53 -35.95
CA ALA A 39 48.74 20.37 -34.88
C ALA A 39 48.12 21.70 -35.35
N TYR A 40 47.17 22.27 -34.60
CA TYR A 40 47.38 23.32 -33.59
C TYR A 40 46.05 23.96 -33.16
N VAL A 41 45.89 24.07 -31.83
CA VAL A 41 45.16 25.06 -31.02
C VAL A 41 43.83 25.62 -31.54
N THR A 42 42.74 25.30 -30.83
CA THR A 42 41.66 26.29 -30.62
C THR A 42 40.89 26.01 -29.32
N THR A 43 40.59 27.11 -28.65
CA THR A 43 40.02 27.33 -27.32
C THR A 43 38.77 26.48 -27.01
N SER A 44 38.82 25.67 -25.96
CA SER A 44 37.67 24.92 -25.46
C SER A 44 36.75 25.81 -24.63
N ILE A 45 35.54 26.06 -25.15
CA ILE A 45 34.39 26.52 -24.35
C ILE A 45 33.93 25.33 -23.50
N PRO A 46 33.77 25.45 -22.17
CA PRO A 46 33.22 24.37 -21.37
C PRO A 46 31.73 24.21 -21.66
N LEU A 47 31.37 23.06 -22.23
CA LEU A 47 30.00 22.58 -22.34
C LEU A 47 29.48 22.34 -20.92
N VAL A 48 28.60 23.23 -20.46
CA VAL A 48 27.86 23.09 -19.21
C VAL A 48 26.97 21.86 -19.33
N HIS A 49 27.40 20.76 -18.71
CA HIS A 49 26.53 19.65 -18.40
C HIS A 49 25.49 20.16 -17.41
N HIS A 50 24.25 20.33 -17.87
CA HIS A 50 23.10 20.42 -16.97
C HIS A 50 23.05 19.13 -16.15
N PRO A 51 23.22 19.18 -14.82
CA PRO A 51 22.85 18.03 -14.01
C PRO A 51 21.32 17.95 -14.08
N SER A 52 20.81 16.86 -14.63
CA SER A 52 19.41 16.47 -14.41
C SER A 52 19.20 16.44 -12.91
N PHE A 53 18.51 17.46 -12.38
CA PHE A 53 18.07 17.49 -10.99
C PHE A 53 17.12 16.33 -10.80
N VAL A 54 17.65 15.20 -10.33
CA VAL A 54 16.84 14.17 -9.67
C VAL A 54 16.39 14.85 -8.39
N LEU A 55 15.17 15.38 -8.40
CA LEU A 55 14.51 15.92 -7.23
C LEU A 55 14.50 14.79 -6.19
N THR A 56 15.41 14.87 -5.24
CA THR A 56 15.47 13.92 -4.14
C THR A 56 14.21 14.20 -3.34
N ALA A 57 13.23 13.31 -3.40
CA ALA A 57 12.04 13.39 -2.59
C ALA A 57 12.50 13.40 -1.13
N HIS A 58 12.55 14.58 -0.52
CA HIS A 58 12.84 14.74 0.89
C HIS A 58 11.65 14.18 1.66
N LEU A 59 11.66 12.87 1.89
CA LEU A 59 10.92 12.28 2.99
C LEU A 59 11.35 13.05 4.24
N LYS A 60 10.40 13.45 5.08
CA LYS A 60 10.67 13.87 6.46
C LYS A 60 10.36 12.69 7.38
N PRO A 61 11.18 11.61 7.37
CA PRO A 61 11.01 10.56 8.37
C PRO A 61 11.34 11.16 9.73
N SER A 62 10.49 10.89 10.71
CA SER A 62 10.88 11.04 12.11
C SER A 62 11.36 9.68 12.60
N ASP A 63 12.50 9.69 13.30
CA ASP A 63 13.04 8.53 14.00
C ASP A 63 12.30 8.25 15.32
N ALA A 64 11.19 8.97 15.59
CA ALA A 64 10.31 8.72 16.71
C ALA A 64 9.93 7.22 16.75
N PRO A 65 10.33 6.49 17.81
CA PRO A 65 10.04 5.07 17.91
C PRO A 65 8.55 4.82 17.80
N GLN A 66 8.14 3.79 17.05
CA GLN A 66 6.74 3.43 16.91
C GLN A 66 6.12 3.22 18.30
N ARG A 67 4.93 3.80 18.53
CA ARG A 67 4.20 3.80 19.82
C ARG A 67 4.80 4.68 20.93
N SER A 68 5.82 5.49 20.65
CA SER A 68 6.22 6.57 21.56
C SER A 68 5.19 7.72 21.56
N ASP A 69 5.22 8.55 22.60
CA ASP A 69 4.36 9.74 22.67
C ASP A 69 4.59 10.71 21.51
N GLU A 70 5.85 10.86 21.07
CA GLU A 70 6.23 11.64 19.90
C GLU A 70 5.58 11.07 18.63
N TRP A 71 5.60 9.74 18.47
CA TRP A 71 4.95 9.06 17.34
C TRP A 71 3.42 9.28 17.34
N PHE A 72 2.77 9.23 18.50
CA PHE A 72 1.34 9.55 18.62
C PHE A 72 1.05 11.01 18.28
N ALA A 73 1.89 11.94 18.75
CA ALA A 73 1.76 13.37 18.46
C ALA A 73 1.86 13.66 16.96
N LEU A 74 2.84 13.07 16.27
CA LEU A 74 3.00 13.21 14.81
C LEU A 74 1.78 12.71 14.02
N ARG A 75 1.06 11.71 14.53
CA ARG A 75 -0.12 11.12 13.88
C ARG A 75 -1.42 11.86 14.15
N LYS A 76 -1.50 12.66 15.23
CA LYS A 76 -2.75 13.28 15.70
C LYS A 76 -3.44 14.11 14.60
N ASN A 77 -2.66 14.87 13.83
CA ASN A 77 -3.16 15.74 12.78
C ASN A 77 -3.00 15.18 11.37
N LYS A 78 -2.97 13.85 11.24
CA LYS A 78 -2.74 13.17 9.96
C LYS A 78 -3.77 12.05 9.75
N LEU A 79 -4.18 11.83 8.51
CA LEU A 79 -4.89 10.64 8.09
C LEU A 79 -3.87 9.53 7.85
N THR A 80 -3.86 8.53 8.73
CA THR A 80 -2.87 7.46 8.67
C THR A 80 -3.34 6.35 7.74
N THR A 81 -2.44 5.76 6.95
CA THR A 81 -2.77 4.72 5.94
C THR A 81 -3.58 3.54 6.51
N SER A 82 -3.34 3.16 7.77
CA SER A 82 -4.10 2.11 8.47
C SER A 82 -5.59 2.42 8.66
N THR A 83 -5.99 3.69 8.53
CA THR A 83 -7.38 4.16 8.68
C THR A 83 -8.09 4.39 7.34
N PHE A 84 -7.39 4.19 6.21
CA PHE A 84 -7.93 4.51 4.89
C PHE A 84 -9.19 3.71 4.55
N SER A 85 -9.22 2.40 4.83
CA SER A 85 -10.43 1.59 4.58
C SER A 85 -11.65 2.14 5.34
N THR A 86 -11.45 2.67 6.55
CA THR A 86 -12.51 3.33 7.33
C THR A 86 -12.93 4.66 6.71
N ALA A 87 -11.98 5.52 6.33
CA ALA A 87 -12.26 6.79 5.67
C ALA A 87 -12.96 6.60 4.30
N LEU A 88 -12.68 5.49 3.60
CA LEU A 88 -13.30 5.08 2.35
C LEU A 88 -14.70 4.47 2.53
N GLY A 89 -15.15 4.24 3.77
CA GLY A 89 -16.47 3.70 4.08
C GLY A 89 -16.60 2.18 3.92
N PHE A 90 -15.53 1.40 4.09
CA PHE A 90 -15.58 -0.06 3.92
C PHE A 90 -16.42 -0.77 4.98
N TRP A 91 -16.57 -0.15 6.15
CA TRP A 91 -17.21 -0.76 7.30
C TRP A 91 -18.63 -0.24 7.46
N LYS A 92 -19.56 -1.16 7.79
CA LYS A 92 -20.96 -0.81 8.05
C LYS A 92 -21.11 0.09 9.28
N GLY A 93 -22.26 0.74 9.36
CA GLY A 93 -22.61 1.59 10.50
C GLY A 93 -21.91 2.93 10.47
N ASN A 94 -21.50 3.41 11.64
CA ASN A 94 -20.98 4.75 11.88
C ASN A 94 -19.44 4.84 11.85
N ARG A 95 -18.71 3.80 11.42
CA ARG A 95 -17.23 3.74 11.55
C ARG A 95 -16.50 4.91 10.87
N ARG A 96 -17.00 5.38 9.72
CA ARG A 96 -16.46 6.56 9.02
C ARG A 96 -16.66 7.84 9.85
N TYR A 97 -17.82 7.97 10.49
CA TYR A 97 -18.09 9.05 11.44
C TYR A 97 -17.23 8.94 12.71
N GLU A 98 -17.06 7.74 13.29
CA GLU A 98 -16.20 7.53 14.45
C GLU A 98 -14.77 8.00 14.17
N LEU A 99 -14.23 7.65 12.99
CA LEU A 99 -12.92 8.14 12.57
C LEU A 99 -12.90 9.67 12.41
N TRP A 100 -13.95 10.27 11.83
CA TRP A 100 -14.03 11.72 11.72
C TRP A 100 -14.05 12.38 13.11
N HIS A 101 -14.84 11.84 14.04
CA HIS A 101 -14.93 12.32 15.40
C HIS A 101 -13.58 12.23 16.12
N GLU A 102 -12.89 11.09 16.02
CA GLU A 102 -11.52 10.89 16.53
C GLU A 102 -10.51 11.90 15.95
N LYS A 103 -10.72 12.36 14.71
CA LYS A 103 -9.84 13.33 14.07
C LYS A 103 -10.17 14.76 14.43
N VAL A 104 -11.44 15.10 14.61
CA VAL A 104 -11.92 16.46 14.86
C VAL A 104 -11.83 16.82 16.33
N PHE A 105 -12.31 15.93 17.20
CA PHE A 105 -12.33 16.14 18.63
C PHE A 105 -11.06 15.52 19.25
N SER A 106 -10.56 16.14 20.33
CA SER A 106 -9.53 15.46 21.12
C SER A 106 -10.12 14.15 21.63
N PRO A 107 -9.37 13.03 21.58
CA PRO A 107 -9.87 11.75 22.06
C PRO A 107 -10.30 11.93 23.51
N ASP A 108 -11.60 11.84 23.72
CA ASP A 108 -12.16 11.58 25.02
C ASP A 108 -11.58 10.23 25.47
N GLU A 109 -11.17 10.06 26.72
CA GLU A 109 -10.71 8.77 27.29
C GLU A 109 -11.84 7.72 27.35
N GLN A 110 -12.81 7.80 26.44
CA GLN A 110 -13.90 6.87 26.29
C GLN A 110 -13.35 5.47 26.09
N ALA A 111 -13.90 4.55 26.89
CA ALA A 111 -13.46 3.20 27.02
C ALA A 111 -13.35 2.51 25.65
N VAL A 112 -12.13 2.44 25.10
CA VAL A 112 -11.85 1.54 23.97
C VAL A 112 -12.34 0.16 24.38
N GLU A 113 -13.29 -0.38 23.63
CA GLU A 113 -13.90 -1.69 23.90
C GLU A 113 -12.82 -2.73 24.22
N ALA A 114 -13.01 -3.53 25.27
CA ALA A 114 -11.96 -4.43 25.78
C ALA A 114 -11.41 -5.34 24.68
N SER A 115 -12.29 -5.85 23.82
CA SER A 115 -11.93 -6.67 22.65
C SER A 115 -10.97 -5.97 21.68
N LYS A 116 -11.17 -4.66 21.42
CA LYS A 116 -10.25 -3.87 20.57
C LYS A 116 -8.88 -3.73 21.23
N ARG A 117 -8.84 -3.48 22.55
CA ARG A 117 -7.58 -3.40 23.30
C ARG A 117 -6.82 -4.72 23.26
N PHE A 118 -7.50 -5.85 23.47
CA PHE A 118 -6.87 -7.17 23.38
C PHE A 118 -6.29 -7.46 22.00
N ALA A 119 -7.03 -7.15 20.92
CA ALA A 119 -6.54 -7.34 19.56
C ALA A 119 -5.32 -6.46 19.24
N MET A 120 -5.32 -5.21 19.71
CA MET A 120 -4.18 -4.29 19.56
C MET A 120 -2.96 -4.80 20.33
N ASN A 121 -3.13 -5.17 21.60
CA ASN A 121 -2.07 -5.71 22.45
C ASN A 121 -1.48 -7.01 21.87
N TRP A 122 -2.33 -7.88 21.31
CA TRP A 122 -1.88 -9.09 20.63
C TRP A 122 -0.93 -8.76 19.46
N GLY A 123 -1.30 -7.79 18.61
CA GLY A 123 -0.43 -7.32 17.54
C GLY A 123 0.90 -6.79 18.08
N VAL A 124 0.83 -5.89 19.06
CA VAL A 124 1.99 -5.27 19.73
C VAL A 124 2.99 -6.30 20.24
N LEU A 125 2.49 -7.33 20.93
CA LEU A 125 3.32 -8.35 21.57
C LEU A 125 3.99 -9.30 20.56
N ASN A 126 3.36 -9.55 19.42
CA ASN A 126 3.82 -10.58 18.47
C ASN A 126 4.55 -10.01 17.24
N GLU A 127 4.46 -8.71 16.99
CA GLU A 127 5.04 -8.07 15.80
C GLU A 127 6.55 -8.31 15.66
N ALA A 128 7.31 -8.15 16.74
CA ALA A 128 8.76 -8.38 16.72
C ALA A 128 9.11 -9.83 16.34
N ALA A 129 8.47 -10.80 16.98
CA ALA A 129 8.66 -12.22 16.69
C ALA A 129 8.21 -12.59 15.26
N ALA A 130 7.15 -11.95 14.76
CA ALA A 130 6.69 -12.12 13.39
C ALA A 130 7.70 -11.55 12.38
N ILE A 131 8.29 -10.37 12.64
CA ILE A 131 9.36 -9.81 11.81
C ILE A 131 10.58 -10.75 11.78
N ASP A 132 11.00 -11.28 12.93
CA ASP A 132 12.11 -12.24 12.99
C ASP A 132 11.80 -13.52 12.21
N ARG A 133 10.56 -14.02 12.28
CA ARG A 133 10.13 -15.17 11.47
C ARG A 133 10.14 -14.85 9.97
N TYR A 134 9.68 -13.67 9.58
CA TYR A 134 9.74 -13.21 8.19
C TYR A 134 11.20 -13.15 7.69
N LYS A 135 12.12 -12.60 8.49
CA LYS A 135 13.56 -12.56 8.16
C LYS A 135 14.14 -13.97 7.99
N SER A 136 13.80 -14.88 8.90
CA SER A 136 14.23 -16.29 8.84
C SER A 136 13.71 -17.02 7.59
N ILE A 137 12.46 -16.80 7.20
CA ILE A 137 11.85 -17.44 6.02
C ILE A 137 12.41 -16.86 4.72
N THR A 138 12.49 -15.54 4.62
CA THR A 138 12.80 -14.85 3.35
C THR A 138 14.28 -14.58 3.14
N GLY A 139 15.09 -14.66 4.21
CA GLY A 139 16.50 -14.26 4.21
C GLY A 139 16.72 -12.76 4.00
N ARG A 140 15.67 -11.93 4.06
CA ARG A 140 15.76 -10.48 3.86
C ARG A 140 16.04 -9.77 5.17
N ASP A 141 16.86 -8.74 5.11
CA ASP A 141 16.97 -7.77 6.20
C ASP A 141 15.77 -6.84 6.22
N VAL A 142 15.38 -6.46 7.44
CA VAL A 142 14.28 -5.54 7.73
C VAL A 142 14.86 -4.41 8.57
N SER A 143 14.76 -3.19 8.05
CA SER A 143 15.12 -1.98 8.78
C SER A 143 13.87 -1.32 9.34
N SER A 144 13.97 -0.76 10.56
CA SER A 144 12.86 -0.05 11.20
C SER A 144 12.74 1.37 10.65
N LEU A 145 11.50 1.87 10.57
CA LEU A 145 11.21 3.28 10.36
C LEU A 145 10.11 3.70 11.33
N GLY A 146 10.20 4.90 11.89
CA GLY A 146 9.16 5.48 12.73
C GLY A 146 7.92 5.88 11.93
N PHE A 147 7.67 7.19 11.87
CA PHE A 147 6.54 7.76 11.13
C PHE A 147 7.04 8.59 9.95
N ALA A 148 6.40 8.41 8.80
CA ALA A 148 6.68 9.18 7.60
C ALA A 148 5.44 9.95 7.16
N THR A 149 5.67 11.18 6.70
CA THR A 149 4.68 11.98 5.98
C THR A 149 5.02 12.00 4.50
N HIS A 150 4.02 12.28 3.67
CA HIS A 150 4.26 12.39 2.24
C HIS A 150 5.29 13.51 1.95
N SER A 151 6.24 13.24 1.04
CA SER A 151 7.34 14.18 0.72
C SER A 151 6.84 15.49 0.10
N GLU A 152 5.77 15.42 -0.70
CA GLU A 152 5.09 16.60 -1.22
C GLU A 152 4.19 17.26 -0.16
N GLU A 153 4.39 18.55 0.08
CA GLU A 153 3.70 19.34 1.10
C GLU A 153 2.17 19.34 0.94
N ARG A 154 1.64 19.31 -0.28
CA ARG A 154 0.18 19.22 -0.53
C ARG A 154 -0.48 17.94 0.00
N PHE A 155 0.32 16.93 0.35
CA PHE A 155 -0.12 15.66 0.91
C PHE A 155 0.37 15.46 2.33
N ASP A 156 0.85 16.52 2.98
CA ASP A 156 1.37 16.45 4.34
C ASP A 156 0.33 15.89 5.32
N TRP A 157 -0.97 16.04 5.06
CA TRP A 157 -2.09 15.52 5.83
C TRP A 157 -2.20 13.99 5.84
N ILE A 158 -1.44 13.28 4.99
CA ILE A 158 -1.35 11.82 4.98
C ILE A 158 -0.03 11.37 5.63
N GLY A 159 -0.09 10.29 6.42
CA GLY A 159 1.12 9.66 6.92
C GLY A 159 1.05 8.15 7.02
N ALA A 160 2.22 7.52 7.06
CA ALA A 160 2.42 6.08 7.13
C ALA A 160 3.41 5.72 8.23
N SER A 161 3.24 4.53 8.80
CA SER A 161 4.19 3.92 9.72
C SER A 161 4.32 2.47 9.27
N PRO A 162 5.23 2.17 8.33
CA PRO A 162 5.48 0.79 7.92
C PRO A 162 6.14 0.01 9.05
N ASP A 163 5.88 -1.30 9.14
CA ASP A 163 6.51 -2.16 10.15
C ASP A 163 7.97 -2.45 9.81
N GLY A 164 8.36 -2.29 8.55
CA GLY A 164 9.75 -2.26 8.14
C GLY A 164 9.99 -1.83 6.71
N LEU A 165 11.25 -1.53 6.40
CA LEU A 165 11.74 -1.25 5.05
C LEU A 165 12.63 -2.40 4.59
N LEU A 166 12.44 -2.81 3.34
CA LEU A 166 13.10 -3.95 2.71
C LEU A 166 14.07 -3.47 1.63
N GLY A 167 15.36 -3.68 1.83
CA GLY A 167 16.40 -3.26 0.88
C GLY A 167 16.55 -1.73 0.75
N CYS A 168 17.52 -1.30 -0.05
CA CYS A 168 17.83 0.12 -0.23
C CYS A 168 17.00 0.77 -1.35
N PHE A 169 16.93 2.09 -1.34
CA PHE A 169 16.38 2.86 -2.46
C PHE A 169 17.45 3.08 -3.54
N PRO A 170 17.10 3.04 -4.85
CA PRO A 170 15.80 2.65 -5.43
C PRO A 170 15.59 1.13 -5.45
N GLY A 171 14.33 0.69 -5.55
CA GLY A 171 13.96 -0.73 -5.72
C GLY A 171 13.63 -1.50 -4.44
N GLY A 172 13.92 -0.93 -3.27
CA GLY A 172 13.44 -1.44 -1.99
C GLY A 172 11.91 -1.47 -1.88
N GLY A 173 11.41 -2.26 -0.94
CA GLY A 173 9.99 -2.41 -0.63
C GLY A 173 9.66 -2.06 0.81
N ILE A 174 8.44 -2.38 1.19
CA ILE A 174 7.89 -2.18 2.54
C ILE A 174 7.49 -3.54 3.10
N LEU A 175 7.73 -3.75 4.39
CA LEU A 175 7.12 -4.84 5.14
C LEU A 175 5.93 -4.30 5.92
N GLU A 176 4.78 -4.96 5.79
CA GLU A 176 3.60 -4.73 6.61
C GLU A 176 3.22 -6.05 7.28
N VAL A 177 3.29 -6.11 8.61
CA VAL A 177 3.04 -7.29 9.43
C VAL A 177 1.64 -7.23 10.03
N LYS A 178 0.95 -8.37 10.01
CA LYS A 178 -0.35 -8.55 10.65
C LYS A 178 -0.35 -9.82 11.47
N CYS A 179 -0.67 -9.67 12.76
CA CYS A 179 -0.92 -10.76 13.68
C CYS A 179 -2.42 -10.80 14.02
N PRO A 180 -3.28 -11.46 13.22
CA PRO A 180 -4.72 -11.43 13.45
C PRO A 180 -5.12 -12.08 14.77
N TYR A 181 -5.94 -11.39 15.57
CA TYR A 181 -6.46 -11.89 16.85
C TYR A 181 -7.62 -12.91 16.71
N ASN A 182 -8.00 -13.24 15.48
CA ASN A 182 -9.01 -14.26 15.14
C ASN A 182 -10.26 -14.24 16.03
N LYS A 183 -10.90 -13.07 16.17
CA LYS A 183 -12.11 -12.86 16.99
C LYS A 183 -11.95 -13.31 18.46
N GLY A 184 -10.76 -13.13 19.05
CA GLY A 184 -10.48 -13.51 20.43
C GLY A 184 -9.87 -14.90 20.60
N LYS A 185 -9.54 -15.58 19.51
CA LYS A 185 -9.01 -16.95 19.51
C LYS A 185 -7.76 -17.09 18.64
N PRO A 186 -6.70 -16.30 18.90
CA PRO A 186 -5.50 -16.30 18.06
C PRO A 186 -4.84 -17.68 17.92
N GLU A 187 -4.94 -18.54 18.93
CA GLU A 187 -4.43 -19.91 18.97
C GLU A 187 -5.05 -20.84 17.91
N THR A 188 -6.26 -20.51 17.43
CA THR A 188 -6.94 -21.24 16.35
C THR A 188 -6.78 -20.55 14.99
N GLY A 189 -6.09 -19.41 14.95
CA GLY A 189 -5.91 -18.60 13.75
C GLY A 189 -5.00 -19.28 12.74
N LEU A 190 -5.43 -19.36 11.49
CA LEU A 190 -4.61 -19.78 10.36
C LEU A 190 -4.16 -18.56 9.53
N PRO A 191 -2.98 -18.60 8.91
CA PRO A 191 -2.56 -17.54 8.02
C PRO A 191 -3.49 -17.45 6.82
N TRP A 192 -3.65 -16.26 6.27
CA TRP A 192 -4.64 -16.05 5.22
C TRP A 192 -4.29 -16.81 3.96
N SER A 193 -5.31 -17.42 3.33
CA SER A 193 -5.11 -18.11 2.06
C SER A 193 -5.07 -17.16 0.87
N ARG A 194 -5.70 -15.99 1.01
CA ARG A 194 -5.74 -14.88 0.06
C ARG A 194 -5.59 -13.57 0.82
N MET A 195 -5.02 -12.55 0.19
CA MET A 195 -4.92 -11.22 0.79
C MET A 195 -6.32 -10.67 1.12
N PRO A 196 -6.57 -10.21 2.36
CA PRO A 196 -7.81 -9.52 2.68
C PRO A 196 -7.86 -8.14 1.99
N PHE A 197 -8.88 -7.94 1.16
CA PHE A 197 -9.00 -6.75 0.29
C PHE A 197 -9.00 -5.41 1.05
N TYR A 198 -9.44 -5.40 2.31
CA TYR A 198 -9.51 -4.19 3.13
C TYR A 198 -8.14 -3.66 3.58
N TYR A 199 -7.05 -4.41 3.36
CA TYR A 199 -5.68 -3.89 3.52
C TYR A 199 -5.14 -3.21 2.25
N MET A 200 -5.79 -3.36 1.10
CA MET A 200 -5.33 -2.75 -0.16
C MET A 200 -5.19 -1.22 -0.08
N PRO A 201 -6.16 -0.45 0.49
CA PRO A 201 -5.97 0.98 0.69
C PRO A 201 -4.72 1.31 1.52
N GLN A 202 -4.46 0.55 2.59
CA GLN A 202 -3.35 0.82 3.49
C GLN A 202 -2.01 0.65 2.78
N VAL A 203 -1.78 -0.49 2.13
CA VAL A 203 -0.48 -0.79 1.49
C VAL A 203 -0.23 0.11 0.28
N GLN A 204 -1.26 0.49 -0.46
CA GLN A 204 -1.14 1.47 -1.56
C GLN A 204 -0.79 2.86 -1.04
N GLY A 205 -1.40 3.29 0.07
CA GLY A 205 -1.02 4.53 0.74
C GLY A 205 0.40 4.53 1.29
N GLN A 206 0.89 3.39 1.81
CA GLN A 206 2.27 3.26 2.27
C GLN A 206 3.26 3.40 1.11
N MET A 207 3.00 2.72 -0.02
CA MET A 207 3.80 2.87 -1.23
C MET A 207 3.82 4.32 -1.73
N GLU A 208 2.71 5.04 -1.60
CA GLU A 208 2.67 6.46 -1.93
C GLU A 208 3.55 7.31 -1.03
N VAL A 209 3.29 7.27 0.28
CA VAL A 209 4.02 8.08 1.26
C VAL A 209 5.51 7.79 1.24
N MET A 210 5.89 6.51 1.16
CA MET A 210 7.29 6.07 1.24
C MET A 210 8.03 6.14 -0.10
N ASN A 211 7.31 6.44 -1.18
CA ASN A 211 7.78 6.31 -2.55
C ASN A 211 8.50 4.96 -2.79
N ARG A 212 7.74 3.87 -2.66
CA ARG A 212 8.18 2.48 -2.89
C ARG A 212 7.23 1.81 -3.87
N ASP A 213 7.71 0.79 -4.57
CA ASP A 213 6.95 0.18 -5.67
C ASP A 213 6.20 -1.10 -5.26
N TRP A 214 6.53 -1.66 -4.10
CA TRP A 214 5.91 -2.89 -3.61
C TRP A 214 5.92 -3.00 -2.08
N VAL A 215 4.95 -3.76 -1.57
CA VAL A 215 4.83 -4.16 -0.16
C VAL A 215 4.76 -5.68 -0.07
N ASP A 216 5.50 -6.26 0.86
CA ASP A 216 5.21 -7.59 1.38
C ASP A 216 4.24 -7.46 2.55
N LEU A 217 2.99 -7.86 2.34
CA LEU A 217 2.01 -8.01 3.42
C LEU A 217 2.19 -9.40 4.02
N TYR A 218 2.69 -9.43 5.25
CA TYR A 218 2.97 -10.65 5.99
C TYR A 218 1.91 -10.92 7.05
N CYS A 219 1.22 -12.05 6.94
CA CYS A 219 0.30 -12.55 7.95
C CYS A 219 0.98 -13.61 8.78
N TRP A 220 1.12 -13.37 10.08
CA TRP A 220 1.69 -14.32 11.02
C TRP A 220 0.63 -14.77 12.04
N THR A 221 0.53 -16.08 12.25
CA THR A 221 -0.28 -16.68 13.31
C THR A 221 0.55 -17.74 14.06
N PRO A 222 0.11 -18.18 15.24
CA PRO A 222 0.76 -19.30 15.93
C PRO A 222 0.82 -20.61 15.12
N ASN A 223 -0.04 -20.76 14.10
CA ASN A 223 -0.17 -21.97 13.30
C ASN A 223 0.50 -21.87 11.91
N GLY A 224 1.16 -20.76 11.61
CA GLY A 224 1.86 -20.57 10.34
C GLY A 224 1.85 -19.13 9.86
N SER A 225 2.32 -18.91 8.63
CA SER A 225 2.41 -17.57 8.06
C SER A 225 2.23 -17.52 6.55
N THR A 226 1.85 -16.37 6.01
CA THR A 226 1.79 -16.12 4.56
C THR A 226 2.38 -14.76 4.18
N VAL A 227 3.11 -14.71 3.07
CA VAL A 227 3.66 -13.49 2.49
C VAL A 227 2.96 -13.20 1.16
N PHE A 228 2.31 -12.05 1.05
CA PHE A 228 1.70 -11.57 -0.19
C PHE A 228 2.48 -10.38 -0.74
N ARG A 229 2.83 -10.40 -2.02
CA ARG A 229 3.46 -9.24 -2.68
C ARG A 229 2.44 -8.41 -3.43
N VAL A 230 2.34 -7.15 -3.00
CA VAL A 230 1.47 -6.14 -3.61
C VAL A 230 2.33 -5.12 -4.34
N PHE A 231 1.98 -4.82 -5.59
CA PHE A 231 2.63 -3.77 -6.37
C PHE A 231 1.81 -2.49 -6.35
N ARG A 232 2.49 -1.36 -6.50
CA ARG A 232 1.88 -0.04 -6.59
C ARG A 232 0.93 0.04 -7.78
N ASP A 233 -0.29 0.50 -7.54
CA ASP A 233 -1.31 0.73 -8.56
C ASP A 233 -1.72 2.20 -8.54
N ARG A 234 -1.29 2.95 -9.56
CA ARG A 234 -1.52 4.40 -9.66
C ARG A 234 -2.97 4.74 -9.92
N GLU A 235 -3.70 3.95 -10.70
CA GLU A 235 -5.12 4.19 -10.96
C GLU A 235 -5.96 4.01 -9.69
N TYR A 236 -5.65 2.97 -8.93
CA TYR A 236 -6.29 2.69 -7.66
C TYR A 236 -5.94 3.76 -6.63
N TRP A 237 -4.68 4.21 -6.58
CA TRP A 237 -4.28 5.34 -5.74
C TRP A 237 -5.10 6.59 -6.04
N GLU A 238 -5.17 7.03 -7.30
CA GLU A 238 -5.94 8.22 -7.69
C GLU A 238 -7.41 8.11 -7.29
N LEU A 239 -8.01 6.92 -7.48
CA LEU A 239 -9.38 6.65 -7.07
C LEU A 239 -9.57 6.82 -5.56
N ILE A 240 -8.73 6.20 -4.72
CA ILE A 240 -8.91 6.29 -3.26
C ILE A 240 -8.53 7.68 -2.76
N HIS A 241 -7.50 8.29 -3.32
CA HIS A 241 -6.99 9.60 -2.92
C HIS A 241 -8.05 10.70 -3.10
N GLY A 242 -8.85 10.67 -4.16
CA GLY A 242 -9.97 11.59 -4.32
C GLY A 242 -10.96 11.55 -3.16
N ILE A 243 -11.28 10.35 -2.66
CA ILE A 243 -12.23 10.14 -1.56
C ILE A 243 -11.59 10.48 -0.21
N LEU A 244 -10.32 10.15 -0.03
CA LEU A 244 -9.56 10.52 1.16
C LEU A 244 -9.44 12.05 1.29
N ARG A 245 -9.29 12.76 0.16
CA ARG A 245 -9.30 14.23 0.12
C ARG A 245 -10.63 14.80 0.55
N GLU A 246 -11.75 14.28 0.04
CA GLU A 246 -13.09 14.71 0.49
C GLU A 246 -13.24 14.52 2.00
N PHE A 247 -12.95 13.32 2.50
CA PHE A 247 -13.01 13.04 3.94
C PHE A 247 -12.16 14.02 4.77
N TRP A 248 -10.97 14.39 4.29
CA TRP A 248 -10.09 15.26 5.05
C TRP A 248 -10.46 16.75 4.91
N TRP A 249 -10.53 17.26 3.68
CA TRP A 249 -10.64 18.69 3.39
C TRP A 249 -12.07 19.20 3.38
N GLU A 250 -13.07 18.34 3.18
CA GLU A 250 -14.49 18.74 3.21
C GLU A 250 -15.16 18.42 4.54
N ASN A 251 -14.65 17.43 5.29
CA ASN A 251 -15.22 17.05 6.59
C ASN A 251 -14.32 17.37 7.79
N VAL A 252 -13.06 16.91 7.82
CA VAL A 252 -12.22 17.02 9.04
C VAL A 252 -11.72 18.45 9.25
N VAL A 253 -11.12 19.07 8.22
CA VAL A 253 -10.49 20.40 8.36
C VAL A 253 -11.51 21.50 8.68
N PRO A 254 -12.63 21.64 7.96
CA PRO A 254 -13.62 22.68 8.27
C PRO A 254 -14.24 22.49 9.66
N ALA A 255 -14.44 21.24 10.10
CA ALA A 255 -14.93 20.96 11.45
C ALA A 255 -13.95 21.42 12.53
N LYS A 256 -12.65 21.19 12.34
CA LYS A 256 -11.61 21.70 13.26
C LYS A 256 -11.59 23.22 13.29
N GLU A 257 -11.67 23.87 12.14
CA GLU A 257 -11.69 25.34 12.04
C GLU A 257 -12.91 25.94 12.75
N ALA A 258 -14.09 25.33 12.58
CA ALA A 258 -15.30 25.72 13.30
C ALA A 258 -15.14 25.58 14.82
N LEU A 259 -14.55 24.48 15.31
CA LEU A 259 -14.29 24.28 16.74
C LEU A 259 -13.29 25.29 17.31
N LEU A 260 -12.23 25.62 16.56
CA LEU A 260 -11.26 26.65 16.98
C LEU A 260 -11.91 28.04 17.15
N LEU A 261 -13.02 28.27 16.45
CA LEU A 261 -13.83 29.50 16.54
C LEU A 261 -14.99 29.38 17.55
N GLY A 262 -15.08 28.28 18.30
CA GLY A 262 -16.17 28.04 19.26
C GLY A 262 -17.54 27.75 18.64
N ARG A 263 -17.58 27.37 17.35
CA ARG A 263 -18.81 27.12 16.58
C ARG A 263 -19.11 25.62 16.50
N GLU A 264 -19.56 25.04 17.61
CA GLU A 264 -19.79 23.59 17.73
C GLU A 264 -20.85 23.05 16.76
N GLU A 265 -21.96 23.77 16.59
CA GLU A 265 -23.04 23.35 15.67
C GLU A 265 -22.56 23.29 14.21
N GLU A 266 -21.74 24.25 13.80
CA GLU A 266 -21.11 24.27 12.48
C GLU A 266 -20.13 23.10 12.32
N ALA A 267 -19.32 22.81 13.34
CA ALA A 267 -18.42 21.66 13.31
C ALA A 267 -19.17 20.34 13.09
N VAL A 268 -20.32 20.15 13.75
CA VAL A 268 -21.17 18.95 13.58
C VAL A 268 -21.77 18.87 12.18
N SER A 269 -22.05 20.01 11.53
CA SER A 269 -22.60 20.04 10.16
C SER A 269 -21.65 19.44 9.11
N HIS A 270 -20.34 19.42 9.37
CA HIS A 270 -19.32 18.84 8.50
C HIS A 270 -19.17 17.32 8.62
N ARG A 271 -20.04 16.66 9.39
CA ARG A 271 -20.06 15.20 9.55
C ARG A 271 -20.13 14.47 8.20
N PRO A 272 -19.26 13.48 7.94
CA PRO A 272 -19.33 12.69 6.72
C PRO A 272 -20.53 11.73 6.74
N THR A 273 -21.06 11.43 5.56
CA THR A 273 -21.99 10.31 5.36
C THR A 273 -21.30 8.98 5.70
N PRO A 274 -22.04 7.92 6.09
CA PRO A 274 -21.46 6.61 6.41
C PRO A 274 -20.59 6.01 5.29
N THR A 275 -20.94 6.29 4.03
CA THR A 275 -20.21 5.89 2.83
C THR A 275 -20.09 7.04 1.85
N HIS A 276 -19.05 7.01 1.01
CA HIS A 276 -18.92 7.90 -0.13
C HIS A 276 -19.63 7.29 -1.36
N LYS A 277 -20.05 8.12 -2.32
CA LYS A 277 -20.71 7.67 -3.56
C LYS A 277 -19.92 6.63 -4.36
N GLN A 278 -18.59 6.62 -4.22
CA GLN A 278 -17.69 5.66 -4.89
C GLN A 278 -17.24 4.50 -3.99
N THR A 279 -17.70 4.39 -2.74
CA THR A 279 -17.29 3.31 -1.81
C THR A 279 -17.45 1.92 -2.43
N GLY A 280 -18.57 1.65 -3.10
CA GLY A 280 -18.81 0.35 -3.76
C GLY A 280 -17.79 0.04 -4.87
N LEU A 281 -17.41 1.05 -5.66
CA LEU A 281 -16.39 0.92 -6.70
C LEU A 281 -15.02 0.61 -6.11
N VAL A 282 -14.63 1.30 -5.02
CA VAL A 282 -13.34 1.08 -4.36
C VAL A 282 -13.26 -0.31 -3.74
N ILE A 283 -14.33 -0.77 -3.10
CA ILE A 283 -14.40 -2.14 -2.55
C ILE A 283 -14.22 -3.16 -3.68
N SER A 284 -14.94 -2.99 -4.80
CA SER A 284 -14.82 -3.86 -5.97
C SER A 284 -13.39 -3.90 -6.53
N ARG A 285 -12.75 -2.73 -6.71
CA ARG A 285 -11.34 -2.64 -7.15
C ARG A 285 -10.39 -3.27 -6.15
N SER A 286 -10.60 -3.08 -4.84
CA SER A 286 -9.79 -3.70 -3.79
C SER A 286 -9.88 -5.22 -3.84
N MET A 287 -11.08 -5.77 -4.02
CA MET A 287 -11.30 -7.21 -4.14
C MET A 287 -10.62 -7.77 -5.39
N LYS A 288 -10.73 -7.08 -6.53
CA LYS A 288 -10.05 -7.46 -7.77
C LYS A 288 -8.53 -7.53 -7.56
N LEU A 289 -7.94 -6.44 -7.10
CA LEU A 289 -6.49 -6.35 -6.89
C LEU A 289 -6.01 -7.39 -5.88
N ALA A 290 -6.67 -7.53 -4.73
CA ALA A 290 -6.32 -8.55 -3.74
C ALA A 290 -6.49 -9.99 -4.26
N GLY A 291 -7.35 -10.19 -5.25
CA GLY A 291 -7.52 -11.45 -5.95
C GLY A 291 -6.39 -11.79 -6.91
N GLU A 292 -5.68 -10.78 -7.42
CA GLU A 292 -4.55 -10.88 -8.36
C GLU A 292 -3.18 -10.85 -7.66
N VAL A 293 -3.16 -10.50 -6.37
CA VAL A 293 -1.94 -10.44 -5.55
C VAL A 293 -1.26 -11.80 -5.45
N LYS A 294 0.05 -11.79 -5.70
CA LYS A 294 0.89 -12.99 -5.67
C LYS A 294 1.16 -13.41 -4.23
N LEU A 295 0.76 -14.62 -3.87
CA LEU A 295 1.28 -15.33 -2.70
C LEU A 295 2.72 -15.72 -3.00
N LEU A 296 3.69 -15.28 -2.20
CA LEU A 296 5.11 -15.63 -2.37
C LEU A 296 5.49 -16.86 -1.57
N CYS A 297 4.94 -16.96 -0.37
CA CYS A 297 5.32 -17.97 0.60
C CYS A 297 4.13 -18.30 1.49
N ARG A 298 3.98 -19.58 1.81
CA ARG A 298 3.12 -20.06 2.88
C ARG A 298 3.91 -21.00 3.77
N GLU A 299 3.77 -20.80 5.06
CA GLU A 299 4.25 -21.69 6.10
C GLU A 299 3.06 -22.25 6.86
N ILE A 300 3.02 -23.57 7.06
CA ILE A 300 2.07 -24.25 7.95
C ILE A 300 2.81 -25.33 8.72
N ALA A 301 2.67 -25.37 10.04
CA ALA A 301 3.30 -26.38 10.91
C ALA A 301 4.81 -26.58 10.65
N GLY A 302 5.54 -25.49 10.39
CA GLY A 302 6.97 -25.49 10.10
C GLY A 302 7.35 -25.88 8.67
N HIS A 303 6.42 -26.36 7.84
CA HIS A 303 6.65 -26.60 6.42
C HIS A 303 6.48 -25.31 5.63
N ILE A 304 7.50 -24.94 4.85
CA ILE A 304 7.54 -23.71 4.05
C ILE A 304 7.44 -24.06 2.56
N GLU A 305 6.43 -23.50 1.89
CA GLU A 305 6.23 -23.59 0.45
C GLU A 305 6.37 -22.21 -0.20
N PHE A 306 7.24 -22.12 -1.21
CA PHE A 306 7.42 -20.91 -2.02
C PHE A 306 6.68 -21.05 -3.35
N TYR A 307 6.02 -19.98 -3.76
CA TYR A 307 5.26 -19.93 -4.99
C TYR A 307 5.96 -19.02 -6.01
N ARG A 308 6.14 -19.54 -7.24
CA ARG A 308 6.81 -18.84 -8.35
C ARG A 308 5.90 -17.86 -9.07
#